data_AF-A0A6J4LLS1-F1
#
_entry.id   AF-A0A6J4LLS1-F1
#
_cell.length_a   1.000
_cell.length_b   1.000
_cell.length_c   1.000
_cell.angle_alpha   90.00
_cell.angle_beta   90.00
_cell.angle_gamma   90.00
#
_symmetry.space_group_name_H-M   'P 1'
#
loop_
_entity.id
_entity.type
_entity.pdbx_description
1 polymer ?
#
loop_
_entity_poly.entity_id
_entity_poly.type
_entity_poly.pdbx_seq_one_letter_code
_entity_poly.pdbx_strand_id
1 'polypeptide(L)'
;MTNHDRSPGALSDAQPDQAQHVHAPENSPQLEALIRSFDWSTTSLGSIEQWPQSLKTSVDIMVQSPVPMVTLWGPDGIMIYNDGYALIADNKHPSILGSKVLDAWPEAADFNRHVLEVVLGGKALTYRDQYLVLNRERGPEDVWLDINYSPVLDETGRPAGVMAIVVETTARVLEERKRRETEERYQLALEATGMIGVCELDLTTDTVYADARFAAMFGVGAERTAQGASADEYLRRIHPDDVDNVVQG
;
A
#
# COMPACT_ATOMS: atom_id res chain seq x y z
N MET A 1 -25.85 -2.51 -54.76
CA MET A 1 -25.81 -3.47 -53.64
C MET A 1 -24.34 -3.77 -53.40
N THR A 2 -23.68 -3.42 -52.30
CA THR A 2 -24.10 -2.82 -51.03
C THR A 2 -22.81 -2.23 -50.44
N ASN A 3 -22.85 -0.94 -50.10
CA ASN A 3 -21.77 -0.26 -49.39
C ASN A 3 -21.77 -0.80 -47.95
N HIS A 4 -20.66 -1.38 -47.49
CA HIS A 4 -20.53 -1.80 -46.09
C HIS A 4 -19.98 -0.64 -45.28
N ASP A 5 -20.93 0.07 -44.67
CA ASP A 5 -20.78 1.10 -43.67
C ASP A 5 -19.99 0.56 -42.48
N ARG A 6 -18.81 1.15 -42.22
CA ARG A 6 -18.06 0.93 -40.96
C ARG A 6 -18.54 1.98 -39.97
N SER A 7 -19.48 1.61 -39.11
CA SER A 7 -19.75 2.35 -37.88
C SER A 7 -18.57 2.16 -36.90
N PRO A 8 -18.05 3.24 -36.29
CA PRO A 8 -17.04 3.14 -35.24
C PRO A 8 -17.66 2.62 -33.94
N GLY A 9 -16.98 1.69 -33.29
CA GLY A 9 -17.39 1.09 -32.03
C GLY A 9 -17.63 2.14 -30.95
N ALA A 10 -18.79 2.02 -30.31
CA ALA A 10 -19.17 2.81 -29.15
C ALA A 10 -18.12 2.65 -28.04
N LEU A 11 -17.61 3.80 -27.59
CA LEU A 11 -16.93 3.95 -26.31
C LEU A 11 -17.92 3.51 -25.23
N SER A 12 -17.60 2.42 -24.54
CA SER A 12 -18.34 1.93 -23.39
C SER A 12 -18.33 3.02 -22.31
N ASP A 13 -19.50 3.57 -22.02
CA ASP A 13 -19.76 4.46 -20.89
C ASP A 13 -19.29 3.80 -19.58
N ALA A 14 -18.15 4.26 -19.07
CA ALA A 14 -17.75 3.95 -17.71
C ALA A 14 -18.68 4.72 -16.76
N GLN A 15 -19.51 4.01 -16.01
CA GLN A 15 -20.41 4.59 -15.01
C GLN A 15 -19.61 5.38 -13.94
N PRO A 16 -20.00 6.61 -13.55
CA PRO A 16 -19.24 7.44 -12.60
C PRO A 16 -19.32 7.03 -11.12
N ASP A 17 -19.86 5.85 -10.78
CA ASP A 17 -20.47 5.62 -9.46
C ASP A 17 -19.73 4.60 -8.58
N GLN A 18 -18.42 4.77 -8.41
CA GLN A 18 -17.62 4.10 -7.37
C GLN A 18 -16.63 5.03 -6.67
N ALA A 19 -16.96 6.31 -6.54
CA ALA A 19 -16.32 7.14 -5.53
C ALA A 19 -16.87 6.69 -4.16
N GLN A 20 -16.16 5.78 -3.49
CA GLN A 20 -16.42 5.51 -2.08
C GLN A 20 -16.17 6.82 -1.32
N HIS A 21 -17.25 7.51 -0.96
CA HIS A 21 -17.20 8.60 0.00
C HIS A 21 -16.68 8.02 1.32
N VAL A 22 -15.39 8.19 1.57
CA VAL A 22 -14.82 7.96 2.90
C VAL A 22 -15.44 9.04 3.79
N HIS A 23 -16.55 8.71 4.43
CA HIS A 23 -17.12 9.54 5.48
C HIS A 23 -16.06 9.68 6.58
N ALA A 24 -15.53 10.88 6.73
CA ALA A 24 -14.79 11.24 7.93
C ALA A 24 -15.71 11.00 9.14
N PRO A 25 -15.21 10.38 10.23
CA PRO A 25 -16.03 10.10 11.41
C PRO A 25 -16.64 11.40 11.95
N GLU A 26 -17.96 11.40 12.15
CA GLU A 26 -18.80 12.59 12.43
C GLU A 26 -18.53 13.31 13.77
N ASN A 27 -17.46 13.00 14.53
CA ASN A 27 -17.27 13.52 15.88
C ASN A 27 -15.82 13.83 16.31
N SER A 28 -14.91 14.14 15.39
CA SER A 28 -13.64 14.80 15.76
C SER A 28 -13.85 16.31 15.79
N PRO A 29 -13.35 17.07 16.79
CA PRO A 29 -13.23 18.53 16.62
C PRO A 29 -12.42 18.77 15.36
N GLN A 30 -13.08 19.25 14.30
CA GLN A 30 -12.48 19.36 12.97
C GLN A 30 -11.17 20.11 13.12
N LEU A 31 -10.05 19.55 12.65
CA LEU A 31 -8.73 20.14 12.88
C LEU A 31 -8.65 21.61 12.42
N GLU A 32 -9.54 22.01 11.50
CA GLU A 32 -9.83 23.40 11.17
C GLU A 32 -10.09 24.31 12.39
N ALA A 33 -10.98 23.89 13.30
CA ALA A 33 -11.29 24.62 14.52
C ALA A 33 -10.05 24.73 15.43
N LEU A 34 -9.27 23.65 15.52
CA LEU A 34 -8.03 23.64 16.30
C LEU A 34 -7.01 24.63 15.70
N ILE A 35 -6.80 24.59 14.38
CA ILE A 35 -5.93 25.52 13.65
C ILE A 35 -6.37 26.97 13.88
N ARG A 36 -7.67 27.26 13.84
CA ARG A 36 -8.19 28.62 14.08
C ARG A 36 -8.01 29.09 15.52
N SER A 37 -8.05 28.17 16.50
CA SER A 37 -7.92 28.48 17.93
C SER A 37 -6.49 28.50 18.46
N PHE A 38 -5.53 27.94 17.71
CA PHE A 38 -4.13 27.85 18.12
C PHE A 38 -3.45 29.23 18.10
N ASP A 39 -2.66 29.53 19.14
CA ASP A 39 -1.90 30.78 19.21
C ASP A 39 -0.61 30.70 18.37
N TRP A 40 -0.75 30.96 17.07
CA TRP A 40 0.35 30.91 16.11
C TRP A 40 1.43 31.98 16.34
N SER A 41 1.13 33.04 17.12
CA SER A 41 2.12 34.07 17.44
C SER A 41 3.31 33.55 18.25
N THR A 42 3.14 32.39 18.88
CA THR A 42 4.20 31.67 19.60
C THR A 42 5.15 30.88 18.69
N THR A 43 4.83 30.76 17.40
CA THR A 43 5.61 30.04 16.39
C THR A 43 6.37 31.01 15.48
N SER A 44 7.31 30.50 14.67
CA SER A 44 7.98 31.31 13.65
C SER A 44 7.09 31.71 12.47
N LEU A 45 5.84 31.23 12.40
CA LEU A 45 4.86 31.66 11.39
C LEU A 45 4.21 33.00 11.71
N GLY A 46 4.25 33.43 12.98
CA GLY A 46 3.49 34.58 13.45
C GLY A 46 1.98 34.33 13.46
N SER A 47 1.20 35.39 13.74
CA SER A 47 -0.26 35.26 13.87
C SER A 47 -0.91 34.87 12.53
N ILE A 48 -2.02 34.13 12.61
CA ILE A 48 -2.71 33.58 11.44
C ILE A 48 -3.20 34.66 10.45
N GLU A 49 -3.48 35.87 10.94
CA GLU A 49 -3.85 37.02 10.12
C GLU A 49 -2.72 37.46 9.20
N GLN A 50 -1.48 37.35 9.68
CA GLN A 50 -0.26 37.77 9.00
C GLN A 50 0.31 36.70 8.05
N TRP A 51 -0.27 35.50 8.04
CA TRP A 51 0.21 34.45 7.15
C TRP A 51 0.13 34.86 5.68
N PRO A 52 1.14 34.48 4.87
CA PRO A 52 1.11 34.69 3.43
C PRO A 52 -0.07 33.94 2.79
N GLN A 53 -0.53 34.42 1.64
CA GLN A 53 -1.68 33.86 0.95
C GLN A 53 -1.42 32.42 0.48
N SER A 54 -0.18 32.13 0.10
CA SER A 54 0.32 30.80 -0.26
C SER A 54 0.13 29.78 0.87
N LEU A 55 0.44 30.15 2.11
CA LEU A 55 0.21 29.31 3.29
C LEU A 55 -1.28 29.10 3.54
N LYS A 56 -2.07 30.19 3.58
CA LYS A 56 -3.52 30.12 3.80
C LYS A 56 -4.21 29.19 2.80
N THR A 57 -3.90 29.36 1.51
CA THR A 57 -4.46 28.54 0.44
C THR A 57 -4.04 27.07 0.57
N SER A 58 -2.79 26.81 0.94
CA SER A 58 -2.29 25.44 1.13
C SER A 58 -2.95 24.74 2.30
N VAL A 59 -3.15 25.46 3.41
CA VAL A 59 -3.88 24.95 4.59
C VAL A 59 -5.34 24.69 4.23
N ASP A 60 -6.01 25.59 3.51
CA ASP A 60 -7.40 25.42 3.08
C ASP A 60 -7.58 24.18 2.20
N ILE A 61 -6.68 23.94 1.24
CA ILE A 61 -6.70 22.74 0.39
C ILE A 61 -6.48 21.47 1.23
N MET A 62 -5.49 21.51 2.11
CA MET A 62 -5.12 20.37 2.96
C MET A 62 -6.27 19.97 3.90
N VAL A 63 -6.89 20.93 4.57
CA VAL A 63 -7.98 20.70 5.54
C VAL A 63 -9.23 20.13 4.86
N GLN A 64 -9.51 20.52 3.61
CA GLN A 64 -10.64 20.00 2.83
C GLN A 64 -10.39 18.61 2.22
N SER A 65 -9.15 18.13 2.23
CA SER A 65 -8.78 16.83 1.66
C SER A 65 -9.04 15.69 2.66
N PRO A 66 -9.64 14.56 2.22
CA PRO A 66 -9.75 13.36 3.05
C PRO A 66 -8.44 12.55 3.14
N VAL A 67 -7.45 12.88 2.31
CA VAL A 67 -6.16 12.17 2.27
C VAL A 67 -5.24 12.73 3.36
N PRO A 68 -4.55 11.91 4.17
CA PRO A 68 -3.66 12.41 5.22
C PRO A 68 -2.56 13.32 4.68
N MET A 69 -2.57 14.57 5.14
CA MET A 69 -1.68 15.64 4.67
C MET A 69 -1.12 16.46 5.83
N VAL A 70 0.12 16.89 5.66
CA VAL A 70 0.81 17.82 6.57
C VAL A 70 1.65 18.81 5.77
N THR A 71 1.60 20.08 6.14
CA THR A 71 2.56 21.09 5.71
C THR A 71 3.66 21.27 6.75
N LEU A 72 4.91 21.34 6.28
CA LEU A 72 6.07 21.74 7.07
C LEU A 72 6.49 23.13 6.58
N TRP A 73 6.09 24.18 7.28
CA TRP A 73 6.26 25.54 6.79
C TRP A 73 7.53 26.21 7.34
N GLY A 74 8.24 26.91 6.45
CA GLY A 74 9.47 27.62 6.76
C GLY A 74 10.67 26.70 7.09
N PRO A 75 11.82 27.29 7.42
CA PRO A 75 13.05 26.54 7.71
C PRO A 75 12.98 25.71 9.00
N ASP A 76 12.09 26.09 9.93
CA ASP A 76 11.83 25.32 11.15
C ASP A 76 10.94 24.09 10.90
N GLY A 77 10.29 24.00 9.74
CA GLY A 77 9.34 22.92 9.43
C GLY A 77 8.17 22.88 10.39
N ILE A 78 7.49 24.02 10.60
CA ILE A 78 6.33 24.11 11.48
C ILE A 78 5.18 23.26 10.93
N MET A 79 4.66 22.37 11.77
CA MET A 79 3.65 21.39 11.38
C MET A 79 2.23 21.97 11.45
N ILE A 80 1.53 21.92 10.31
CA ILE A 80 0.08 22.10 10.20
C ILE A 80 -0.44 20.91 9.42
N TYR A 81 -1.48 20.24 9.87
CA TYR A 81 -1.95 19.01 9.23
C TYR A 81 -3.48 18.97 9.11
N ASN A 82 -4.03 17.93 8.47
CA ASN A 82 -5.47 17.66 8.41
C ASN A 82 -5.89 16.48 9.32
N ASP A 83 -7.20 16.24 9.41
CA ASP A 83 -7.76 15.14 10.23
C ASP A 83 -7.20 13.76 9.82
N GLY A 84 -6.96 13.54 8.52
CA GLY A 84 -6.38 12.29 8.03
C GLY A 84 -4.97 12.04 8.60
N TYR A 85 -4.14 13.08 8.68
CA TYR A 85 -2.80 12.96 9.26
C TYR A 85 -2.84 12.88 10.79
N ALA A 86 -3.87 13.43 11.45
CA ALA A 86 -4.05 13.27 12.90
C ALA A 86 -4.14 11.78 13.29
N LEU A 87 -4.71 10.92 12.44
CA LEU A 87 -4.73 9.47 12.64
C LEU A 87 -3.33 8.84 12.58
N ILE A 88 -2.45 9.35 11.70
CA ILE A 88 -1.06 8.89 11.59
C ILE A 88 -0.24 9.34 12.80
N ALA A 89 -0.49 10.57 13.26
CA ALA A 89 0.14 11.16 14.45
C ALA A 89 -0.29 10.49 15.75
N ASP A 90 -1.48 9.85 15.78
CA ASP A 90 -1.99 9.08 16.91
C ASP A 90 -1.91 9.89 18.24
N ASN A 91 -1.30 9.35 19.28
CA ASN A 91 -1.16 9.99 20.60
C ASN A 91 -0.39 11.32 20.61
N LYS A 92 0.29 11.68 19.52
CA LYS A 92 0.95 12.98 19.37
C LYS A 92 -0.02 14.09 18.96
N HIS A 93 -1.16 13.75 18.38
CA HIS A 93 -2.24 14.70 18.17
C HIS A 93 -2.94 15.02 19.51
N PRO A 94 -3.27 16.30 19.82
CA PRO A 94 -3.00 17.51 19.04
C PRO A 94 -1.65 18.18 19.31
N SER A 95 -0.87 17.69 20.28
CA SER A 95 0.32 18.36 20.82
C SER A 95 1.39 18.78 19.81
N ILE A 96 1.49 18.09 18.68
CA ILE A 96 2.48 18.41 17.63
C ILE A 96 2.00 19.49 16.65
N LEU A 97 0.75 19.95 16.74
CA LEU A 97 0.28 21.08 15.94
C LEU A 97 1.08 22.34 16.30
N GLY A 98 1.63 23.01 15.28
CA GLY A 98 2.45 24.21 15.44
C GLY A 98 3.86 23.96 15.98
N SER A 99 4.23 22.72 16.29
CA SER A 99 5.60 22.36 16.66
C SER A 99 6.51 22.21 15.43
N LYS A 100 7.82 22.19 15.66
CA LYS A 100 8.81 21.85 14.62
C LYS A 100 8.77 20.35 14.35
N VAL A 101 8.85 19.96 13.08
CA VAL A 101 8.81 18.53 12.69
C VAL A 101 9.89 17.67 13.35
N LEU A 102 11.06 18.26 13.62
CA LEU A 102 12.18 17.57 14.27
C LEU A 102 11.91 17.29 15.75
N ASP A 103 11.10 18.12 16.40
CA ASP A 103 10.70 17.97 17.79
C ASP A 103 9.47 17.04 17.92
N ALA A 104 8.58 17.07 16.93
CA ALA A 104 7.42 16.19 16.86
C ALA A 104 7.79 14.72 16.62
N TRP A 105 8.79 14.49 15.76
CA TRP A 105 9.26 13.16 15.34
C TRP A 105 10.78 13.02 15.56
N PRO A 106 11.26 13.01 16.81
CA PRO A 106 12.69 12.91 17.10
C PRO A 106 13.31 11.61 16.57
N GLU A 107 12.55 10.51 16.55
CA GLU A 107 12.93 9.23 15.95
C GLU A 107 13.23 9.31 14.43
N ALA A 108 12.66 10.31 13.74
CA ALA A 108 12.81 10.53 12.31
C ALA A 108 13.46 11.89 12.00
N ALA A 109 14.17 12.49 12.96
CA ALA A 109 14.70 13.85 12.82
C ALA A 109 15.68 13.98 11.64
N ASP A 110 16.59 13.03 11.44
CA ASP A 110 17.56 13.08 10.34
C ASP A 110 16.87 12.93 8.97
N PHE A 111 15.85 12.07 8.90
CA PHE A 111 15.01 11.92 7.71
C PHE A 111 14.27 13.22 7.39
N ASN A 112 13.60 13.83 8.38
CA ASN A 112 12.87 15.07 8.20
C ASN A 112 13.78 16.27 7.90
N ARG A 113 15.01 16.28 8.43
CA ARG A 113 16.02 17.30 8.09
C ARG A 113 16.40 17.23 6.62
N HIS A 114 16.63 16.02 6.10
CA HIS A 114 16.91 15.82 4.68
C HIS A 114 15.74 16.25 3.80
N VAL A 115 14.50 15.93 4.20
CA VAL A 115 13.28 16.37 3.50
C VAL A 115 13.21 17.90 3.42
N LEU A 116 13.39 18.60 4.55
CA LEU A 116 13.37 20.07 4.57
C LEU A 116 14.45 20.65 3.65
N GLU A 117 15.68 20.14 3.71
CA GLU A 117 16.80 20.61 2.88
C GLU A 117 16.49 20.47 1.39
N VAL A 118 16.09 19.27 0.95
CA VAL A 118 15.88 18.97 -0.47
C VAL A 118 14.65 19.69 -1.02
N VAL A 119 13.56 19.71 -0.25
CA VAL A 119 12.28 20.23 -0.74
C VAL A 119 12.22 21.74 -0.69
N LEU A 120 12.78 22.37 0.35
CA LEU A 120 12.97 23.82 0.34
C LEU A 120 14.04 24.25 -0.67
N GLY A 121 14.92 23.33 -1.09
CA GLY A 121 15.78 23.48 -2.27
C GLY A 121 15.04 23.41 -3.62
N GLY A 122 13.72 23.16 -3.62
CA GLY A 122 12.86 23.17 -4.79
C GLY A 122 12.66 21.82 -5.49
N LYS A 123 13.05 20.71 -4.85
CA LYS A 123 12.89 19.35 -5.42
C LYS A 123 11.79 18.56 -4.71
N ALA A 124 11.05 17.75 -5.44
CA ALA A 124 10.11 16.80 -4.82
C ALA A 124 10.84 15.51 -4.38
N LEU A 125 10.27 14.83 -3.38
CA LEU A 125 10.73 13.52 -2.91
C LEU A 125 9.54 12.57 -2.81
N THR A 126 9.75 11.31 -3.21
CA THR A 126 8.75 10.25 -3.09
C THR A 126 9.41 9.02 -2.49
N TYR A 127 8.76 8.45 -1.48
CA TYR A 127 9.15 7.20 -0.86
C TYR A 127 7.98 6.23 -0.94
N ARG A 128 8.27 4.99 -1.30
CA ARG A 128 7.27 3.92 -1.38
C ARG A 128 7.61 2.85 -0.36
N ASP A 129 6.61 2.42 0.41
CA ASP A 129 6.76 1.44 1.49
C ASP A 129 7.96 1.79 2.39
N GLN A 130 8.10 3.08 2.73
CA GLN A 130 9.16 3.56 3.59
C GLN A 130 8.93 3.04 5.00
N TYR A 131 9.87 2.22 5.47
CA TYR A 131 9.85 1.72 6.83
C TYR A 131 10.33 2.79 7.81
N LEU A 132 9.56 2.99 8.89
CA LEU A 132 9.91 3.82 10.03
C LEU A 132 9.48 3.11 11.32
N VAL A 133 10.15 3.46 12.43
CA VAL A 133 9.71 3.08 13.78
C VAL A 133 9.20 4.34 14.45
N LEU A 134 7.89 4.41 14.68
CA LEU A 134 7.22 5.58 15.26
C LEU A 134 6.81 5.31 16.70
N ASN A 135 7.03 6.29 17.58
CA ASN A 135 6.58 6.19 18.98
C ASN A 135 5.10 6.59 19.08
N ARG A 136 4.21 5.60 19.15
CA ARG A 136 2.74 5.75 19.26
C ARG A 136 2.23 5.40 20.66
N GLU A 137 0.91 5.41 20.88
CA GLU A 137 0.32 5.19 22.21
C GLU A 137 0.82 3.90 22.88
N ARG A 138 0.98 2.83 22.09
CA ARG A 138 1.36 1.50 22.57
C ARG A 138 2.87 1.28 22.66
N GLY A 139 3.67 2.30 22.32
CA GLY A 139 5.12 2.25 22.26
C GLY A 139 5.66 2.37 20.83
N PRO A 140 6.93 1.95 20.59
CA PRO A 140 7.50 1.93 19.26
C PRO A 140 6.76 0.94 18.35
N GLU A 141 6.27 1.42 17.22
CA GLU A 141 5.55 0.63 16.22
C GLU A 141 6.28 0.66 14.87
N ASP A 142 6.40 -0.51 14.26
CA ASP A 142 6.89 -0.71 12.90
C ASP A 142 5.82 -0.28 11.89
N VAL A 143 6.08 0.78 11.12
CA VAL A 143 5.15 1.28 10.10
C VAL A 143 5.79 1.33 8.72
N TRP A 144 4.97 1.15 7.70
CA TRP A 144 5.33 1.37 6.30
C TRP A 144 4.48 2.49 5.76
N LEU A 145 5.11 3.49 5.14
CA LEU A 145 4.45 4.69 4.65
C LEU A 145 4.80 4.94 3.18
N ASP A 146 3.79 5.21 2.37
CA ASP A 146 3.94 5.89 1.10
C ASP A 146 3.93 7.39 1.36
N ILE A 147 5.04 8.07 1.05
CA ILE A 147 5.24 9.47 1.39
C ILE A 147 5.61 10.26 0.14
N ASN A 148 4.86 11.35 -0.11
CA ASN A 148 5.15 12.28 -1.20
C ASN A 148 5.35 13.68 -0.62
N TYR A 149 6.49 14.29 -0.91
CA TYR A 149 6.83 15.65 -0.52
C TYR A 149 6.97 16.53 -1.76
N SER A 150 6.27 17.66 -1.75
CA SER A 150 6.33 18.67 -2.81
C SER A 150 6.55 20.06 -2.24
N PRO A 151 7.35 20.93 -2.89
CA PRO A 151 7.51 22.31 -2.44
C PRO A 151 6.21 23.10 -2.66
N VAL A 152 5.85 23.89 -1.66
CA VAL A 152 4.86 24.97 -1.81
C VAL A 152 5.61 26.26 -2.07
N LEU A 153 5.27 26.93 -3.17
CA LEU A 153 5.88 28.20 -3.54
C LEU A 153 5.17 29.37 -2.86
N ASP A 154 5.93 30.37 -2.44
CA ASP A 154 5.42 31.66 -2.02
C ASP A 154 5.02 32.54 -3.22
N GLU A 155 4.57 33.75 -2.90
CA GLU A 155 4.17 34.79 -3.86
C GLU A 155 5.33 35.27 -4.74
N THR A 156 6.58 34.97 -4.38
CA THR A 156 7.79 35.27 -5.17
C THR A 156 8.22 34.12 -6.08
N GLY A 157 7.52 32.98 -6.02
CA GLY A 157 7.84 31.76 -6.76
C GLY A 157 8.97 30.94 -6.14
N ARG A 158 9.33 31.19 -4.87
CA ARG A 158 10.36 30.45 -4.14
C ARG A 158 9.72 29.42 -3.20
N PRO A 159 10.32 28.24 -3.00
CA PRO A 159 9.83 27.30 -1.99
C PRO A 159 9.83 27.93 -0.59
N ALA A 160 8.67 27.96 0.05
CA ALA A 160 8.47 28.49 1.40
C ALA A 160 7.98 27.44 2.40
N GLY A 161 7.48 26.31 1.90
CA GLY A 161 7.07 25.19 2.73
C GLY A 161 7.10 23.88 1.96
N VAL A 162 6.83 22.81 2.69
CA VAL A 162 6.69 21.45 2.15
C VAL A 162 5.24 21.04 2.34
N MET A 163 4.60 20.54 1.29
CA MET A 163 3.34 19.78 1.39
C MET A 163 3.70 18.30 1.35
N ALA A 164 3.21 17.54 2.33
CA ALA A 164 3.43 16.11 2.43
C ALA A 164 2.10 15.35 2.40
N ILE A 165 2.04 14.27 1.63
CA ILE A 165 0.97 13.27 1.66
C ILE A 165 1.56 12.00 2.27
N VAL A 166 0.91 11.46 3.31
CA VAL A 166 1.44 10.32 4.08
C VAL A 166 0.39 9.23 4.19
N VAL A 167 0.53 8.16 3.41
CA VAL A 167 -0.40 7.04 3.42
C VAL A 167 0.25 5.84 4.10
N GLU A 168 -0.35 5.34 5.17
CA GLU A 168 0.14 4.14 5.83
C GLU A 168 -0.22 2.87 5.05
N THR A 169 0.79 2.07 4.71
CA THR A 169 0.69 0.82 3.96
C THR A 169 1.07 -0.40 4.80
N THR A 170 1.25 -0.24 6.12
CA THR A 170 1.64 -1.29 7.08
C THR A 170 0.83 -2.56 6.92
N ALA A 171 -0.52 -2.47 6.97
CA ALA A 171 -1.39 -3.63 6.83
C ALA A 171 -1.16 -4.38 5.51
N ARG A 172 -1.10 -3.65 4.39
CA ARG A 172 -0.84 -4.20 3.05
C ARG A 172 0.51 -4.92 3.01
N VAL A 173 1.58 -4.29 3.51
CA VAL A 173 2.93 -4.87 3.49
C VAL A 173 3.00 -6.13 4.36
N LEU A 174 2.39 -6.13 5.54
CA LEU A 174 2.38 -7.28 6.44
C LEU A 174 1.57 -8.45 5.88
N GLU A 175 0.40 -8.18 5.28
CA GLU A 175 -0.40 -9.19 4.60
C GLU A 175 0.36 -9.83 3.43
N GLU A 176 1.03 -9.01 2.61
CA GLU A 176 1.82 -9.51 1.49
C GLU A 176 3.00 -10.37 1.95
N ARG A 177 3.69 -9.95 3.01
CA ARG A 177 4.78 -10.74 3.61
C ARG A 177 4.28 -12.08 4.16
N LYS A 178 3.18 -12.07 4.93
CA LYS A 178 2.58 -13.29 5.47
C LYS A 178 2.14 -14.25 4.36
N ARG A 179 1.57 -13.72 3.27
CA ARG A 179 1.20 -14.51 2.09
C ARG A 179 2.43 -15.15 1.46
N ARG A 180 3.50 -14.39 1.25
CA ARG A 180 4.75 -14.90 0.68
C ARG A 180 5.39 -15.98 1.56
N GLU A 181 5.47 -15.76 2.86
CA GLU A 181 6.02 -16.75 3.81
C GLU A 181 5.21 -18.05 3.83
N THR A 182 3.88 -17.94 3.71
CA THR A 182 2.99 -19.12 3.64
C THR A 182 3.21 -19.90 2.36
N GLU A 183 3.32 -19.21 1.22
CA GLU A 183 3.61 -19.82 -0.08
C GLU A 183 4.99 -20.51 -0.08
N GLU A 184 6.03 -19.82 0.39
CA GLU A 184 7.38 -20.39 0.51
C GLU A 184 7.40 -21.62 1.42
N ARG A 185 6.69 -21.59 2.56
CA ARG A 185 6.58 -22.76 3.45
C ARG A 185 5.82 -23.91 2.79
N TYR A 186 4.78 -23.64 2.01
CA TYR A 186 4.04 -24.65 1.26
C TYR A 186 4.94 -25.31 0.20
N GLN A 187 5.67 -24.50 -0.57
CA GLN A 187 6.64 -25.00 -1.56
C GLN A 187 7.75 -25.83 -0.90
N LEU A 188 8.35 -25.35 0.21
CA LEU A 188 9.33 -26.15 0.95
C LEU A 188 8.75 -27.46 1.50
N ALA A 189 7.50 -27.48 1.95
CA ALA A 189 6.86 -28.70 2.43
C ALA A 189 6.64 -29.72 1.29
N LEU A 190 6.22 -29.26 0.11
CA LEU A 190 6.12 -30.10 -1.10
C LEU A 190 7.49 -30.61 -1.54
N GLU A 191 8.53 -29.77 -1.46
CA GLU A 191 9.89 -30.15 -1.81
C GLU A 191 10.49 -31.16 -0.81
N ALA A 192 10.38 -30.86 0.49
CA ALA A 192 10.98 -31.62 1.59
C ALA A 192 10.25 -32.93 1.91
N THR A 193 8.95 -33.05 1.60
CA THR A 193 8.26 -34.34 1.74
C THR A 193 8.83 -35.39 0.80
N GLY A 194 9.48 -35.02 -0.31
CA GLY A 194 10.40 -35.86 -1.11
C GLY A 194 9.88 -37.21 -1.61
N MET A 195 8.66 -37.60 -1.25
CA MET A 195 8.08 -38.95 -1.36
C MET A 195 6.65 -38.93 -1.91
N ILE A 196 6.02 -37.76 -2.02
CA ILE A 196 4.64 -37.63 -2.52
C ILE A 196 4.71 -36.89 -3.85
N GLY A 197 4.35 -37.58 -4.93
CA GLY A 197 4.08 -36.93 -6.21
C GLY A 197 2.66 -36.33 -6.18
N VAL A 198 2.51 -35.12 -6.70
CA VAL A 198 1.19 -34.47 -6.82
C VAL A 198 0.58 -34.82 -8.17
N CYS A 199 -0.68 -35.24 -8.15
CA CYS A 199 -1.49 -35.41 -9.35
C CYS A 199 -2.89 -34.82 -9.16
N GLU A 200 -3.44 -34.29 -10.24
CA GLU A 200 -4.84 -33.89 -10.37
C GLU A 200 -5.49 -34.77 -11.45
N LEU A 201 -6.65 -35.35 -11.15
CA LEU A 201 -7.41 -36.17 -12.09
C LEU A 201 -8.62 -35.38 -12.58
N ASP A 202 -8.66 -35.07 -13.88
CA ASP A 202 -9.86 -34.58 -14.54
C ASP A 202 -10.75 -35.77 -14.92
N LEU A 203 -11.83 -35.96 -14.17
CA LEU A 203 -12.82 -37.02 -14.36
C LEU A 203 -13.63 -36.89 -15.65
N THR A 204 -13.70 -35.69 -16.25
CA THR A 204 -14.47 -35.45 -17.48
C THR A 204 -13.70 -35.92 -18.70
N THR A 205 -12.38 -35.73 -18.68
CA THR A 205 -11.47 -36.06 -19.79
C THR A 205 -10.62 -37.30 -19.52
N ASP A 206 -10.79 -37.94 -18.36
CA ASP A 206 -9.98 -39.06 -17.86
C ASP A 206 -8.48 -38.78 -17.92
N THR A 207 -8.07 -37.54 -17.61
CA THR A 207 -6.69 -37.07 -17.76
C THR A 207 -6.05 -36.76 -16.41
N VAL A 208 -4.86 -37.32 -16.17
CA VAL A 208 -4.04 -37.08 -14.99
C VAL A 208 -2.98 -36.01 -15.32
N TYR A 209 -3.06 -34.88 -14.63
CA TYR A 209 -2.03 -33.85 -14.61
C TYR A 209 -1.14 -34.08 -13.41
N ALA A 210 0.12 -34.41 -13.64
CA ALA A 210 1.04 -34.83 -12.61
C ALA A 210 2.33 -34.02 -12.64
N ASP A 211 2.94 -33.83 -11.47
CA ASP A 211 4.30 -33.33 -11.41
C ASP A 211 5.31 -34.38 -11.90
N ALA A 212 6.55 -33.94 -12.15
CA ALA A 212 7.61 -34.82 -12.64
C ALA A 212 7.94 -35.99 -11.68
N ARG A 213 7.58 -35.88 -10.40
CA ARG A 213 7.88 -36.90 -9.38
C ARG A 213 6.81 -37.99 -9.37
N PHE A 214 5.53 -37.63 -9.44
CA PHE A 214 4.43 -38.57 -9.64
C PHE A 214 4.62 -39.35 -10.93
N ALA A 215 4.99 -38.64 -12.00
CA ALA A 215 5.38 -39.28 -13.26
C ALA A 215 6.51 -40.30 -13.07
N ALA A 216 7.61 -39.90 -12.41
CA ALA A 216 8.73 -40.80 -12.14
C ALA A 216 8.37 -42.00 -11.26
N MET A 217 7.50 -41.84 -10.26
CA MET A 217 7.05 -42.91 -9.36
C MET A 217 6.34 -44.03 -10.12
N PHE A 218 5.54 -43.66 -11.12
CA PHE A 218 4.84 -44.61 -12.00
C PHE A 218 5.60 -44.88 -13.30
N GLY A 219 6.86 -44.44 -13.45
CA GLY A 219 7.64 -44.66 -14.66
C GLY A 219 7.08 -44.00 -15.93
N VAL A 220 6.27 -42.95 -15.79
CA VAL A 220 5.75 -42.12 -16.88
C VAL A 220 6.79 -41.06 -17.22
N GLY A 221 7.15 -40.95 -18.50
CA GLY A 221 8.09 -39.92 -18.96
C GLY A 221 7.53 -38.50 -18.80
N ALA A 222 8.40 -37.53 -18.54
CA ALA A 222 8.01 -36.12 -18.36
C ALA A 222 7.27 -35.54 -19.58
N GLU A 223 7.68 -35.91 -20.81
CA GLU A 223 6.99 -35.50 -22.04
C GLU A 223 5.58 -36.06 -22.15
N ARG A 224 5.38 -37.31 -21.70
CA ARG A 224 4.06 -37.98 -21.72
C ARG A 224 3.11 -37.37 -20.69
N THR A 225 3.66 -37.00 -19.53
CA THR A 225 2.91 -36.32 -18.46
C THR A 225 2.48 -34.92 -18.89
N ALA A 226 3.36 -34.17 -19.58
CA ALA A 226 3.05 -32.84 -20.10
C ALA A 226 1.96 -32.86 -21.20
N GLN A 227 1.71 -34.00 -21.84
CA GLN A 227 0.65 -34.19 -22.84
C GLN A 227 -0.69 -34.63 -22.24
N GLY A 228 -0.75 -34.88 -20.93
CA GLY A 228 -1.91 -35.49 -20.26
C GLY A 228 -1.93 -37.00 -20.47
N ALA A 229 -1.64 -37.78 -19.42
CA ALA A 229 -1.73 -39.24 -19.44
C ALA A 229 -3.05 -39.69 -18.81
N SER A 230 -3.68 -40.74 -19.32
CA SER A 230 -4.99 -41.17 -18.80
C SER A 230 -4.88 -41.94 -17.49
N ALA A 231 -5.96 -41.98 -16.70
CA ALA A 231 -5.96 -42.72 -15.43
C ALA A 231 -5.64 -44.21 -15.63
N ASP A 232 -6.17 -44.83 -16.70
CA ASP A 232 -5.87 -46.22 -17.09
C ASP A 232 -4.37 -46.46 -17.35
N GLU A 233 -3.63 -45.45 -17.85
CA GLU A 233 -2.20 -45.57 -18.11
C GLU A 233 -1.38 -45.69 -16.81
N TYR A 234 -1.85 -45.06 -15.73
CA TYR A 234 -1.26 -45.21 -14.40
C TYR A 234 -1.67 -46.52 -13.73
N LEU A 235 -2.95 -46.91 -13.83
CA LEU A 235 -3.49 -48.14 -13.23
C LEU A 235 -2.80 -49.41 -13.75
N ARG A 236 -2.46 -49.47 -15.05
CA ARG A 236 -1.75 -50.63 -15.64
C ARG A 236 -0.34 -50.86 -15.09
N ARG A 237 0.22 -49.89 -14.38
CA ARG A 237 1.54 -49.96 -13.77
C ARG A 237 1.48 -50.32 -12.28
N ILE A 238 0.28 -50.49 -11.73
CA ILE A 238 0.01 -51.04 -10.40
C ILE A 238 0.04 -52.57 -10.47
N HIS A 239 0.44 -53.24 -9.38
CA HIS A 239 0.46 -54.69 -9.31
C HIS A 239 -0.96 -55.28 -9.49
N PRO A 240 -1.16 -56.37 -10.26
CA PRO A 240 -2.50 -56.89 -10.60
C PRO A 240 -3.38 -57.21 -9.38
N ASP A 241 -2.78 -57.71 -8.30
CA ASP A 241 -3.48 -58.05 -7.06
C ASP A 241 -4.05 -56.82 -6.31
N ASP A 242 -3.59 -55.61 -6.67
CA ASP A 242 -3.98 -54.36 -6.01
C ASP A 242 -4.92 -53.51 -6.89
N VAL A 243 -5.11 -53.86 -8.17
CA VAL A 243 -5.92 -53.06 -9.11
C VAL A 243 -7.40 -53.03 -8.71
N ASP A 244 -7.98 -54.17 -8.33
CA ASP A 244 -9.39 -54.27 -7.96
C ASP A 244 -9.72 -53.45 -6.69
N ASN A 245 -8.74 -53.28 -5.80
CA ASN A 245 -8.88 -52.49 -4.57
C ASN A 245 -8.84 -50.97 -4.84
N VAL A 246 -8.20 -50.53 -5.92
CA VAL A 246 -8.08 -49.12 -6.30
C VAL A 246 -9.27 -48.65 -7.14
N VAL A 247 -9.87 -49.53 -7.94
CA VAL A 247 -10.99 -49.20 -8.84
C VAL A 247 -12.36 -49.23 -8.13
N GLN A 248 -12.48 -49.88 -6.97
CA GLN A 248 -13.73 -49.99 -6.21
C GLN A 248 -13.89 -49.01 -5.04
N GLY A 249 -12.87 -48.18 -4.75
CA GLY A 249 -12.92 -47.13 -3.72
C GLY A 249 -13.34 -45.78 -4.26
#